data_AF-A0A7D5QEW5-F1
#
_entry.id   AF-A0A7D5QEW5-F1
#
_cell.length_a   1.000
_cell.length_b   1.000
_cell.length_c   1.000
_cell.angle_alpha   90.00
_cell.angle_beta   90.00
_cell.angle_gamma   90.00
#
_symmetry.space_group_name_H-M   'P 1'
#
loop_
_entity.id
_entity.type
_entity.pdbx_description
1 polymer ?
#
loop_
_entity_poly.entity_id
_entity_poly.type
_entity_poly.pdbx_seq_one_letter_code
_entity_poly.pdbx_strand_id
1 'polypeptide(L)' 'MILVLPTLFGLTLVGEGINKVMNSERGSYLSLIFGILFIGVVIFAYFFFSSMLSKT' A
#
# COMPACT_ATOMS: atom_id res chain seq x y z
N MET A 1 -9.94 12.84 3.08
CA MET A 1 -9.25 13.24 1.82
C MET A 1 -7.76 12.95 1.81
N ILE A 2 -7.02 13.06 2.92
CA ILE A 2 -5.54 13.01 2.91
C ILE A 2 -4.94 11.65 2.51
N LEU A 3 -5.69 10.56 2.64
CA LEU A 3 -5.20 9.20 2.39
C LEU A 3 -5.41 8.72 0.95
N VAL A 4 -6.11 9.49 0.10
CA VAL A 4 -6.37 9.06 -1.30
C VAL A 4 -5.07 8.87 -2.08
N LEU A 5 -4.13 9.82 -1.99
CA LEU A 5 -2.82 9.74 -2.65
C LEU A 5 -1.98 8.54 -2.16
N PRO A 6 -1.78 8.34 -0.84
CA PRO A 6 -1.14 7.13 -0.32
C PRO A 6 -1.80 5.84 -0.81
N THR A 7 -3.14 5.80 -0.86
CA THR A 7 -3.85 4.60 -1.28
C THR A 7 -3.64 4.30 -2.76
N LEU A 8 -3.68 5.33 -3.62
CA LEU A 8 -3.39 5.21 -5.06
C LEU A 8 -1.95 4.74 -5.29
N PHE A 9 -0.99 5.32 -4.57
CA PHE A 9 0.41 4.90 -4.64
C PHE A 9 0.60 3.44 -4.18
N GLY A 10 -0.05 3.04 -3.09
CA GLY A 10 -0.04 1.65 -2.61
C GLY A 10 -0.62 0.67 -3.62
N LEU A 11 -1.74 1.02 -4.25
CA LEU A 11 -2.36 0.24 -5.33
C LEU A 11 -1.43 0.10 -6.55
N THR A 12 -0.74 1.18 -6.95
CA THR A 12 0.24 1.12 -8.03
C THR A 12 1.40 0.17 -7.72
N LEU A 13 1.96 0.22 -6.51
CA LEU A 13 3.05 -0.69 -6.10
C LEU A 13 2.60 -2.15 -6.08
N VAL A 14 1.38 -2.44 -5.64
CA VAL A 14 0.82 -3.79 -5.70
C VAL A 14 0.63 -4.25 -7.14
N GLY A 15 0.08 -3.39 -8.00
CA GLY A 15 -0.08 -3.70 -9.43
C GLY A 15 1.25 -3.96 -10.13
N GLU A 16 2.27 -3.15 -9.84
CA GLU A 16 3.62 -3.33 -10.37
C GLU A 16 4.28 -4.62 -9.84
N GLY A 17 4.05 -4.95 -8.56
CA GLY A 17 4.48 -6.21 -7.95
C GLY A 17 3.84 -7.43 -8.62
N ILE A 18 2.52 -7.41 -8.86
CA ILE A 18 1.81 -8.47 -9.58
C ILE A 18 2.35 -8.61 -11.00
N ASN A 19 2.56 -7.50 -11.71
CA ASN A 19 3.08 -7.51 -13.07
C ASN A 19 4.50 -8.14 -13.14
N LYS A 20 5.37 -7.81 -12.18
CA LYS A 20 6.71 -8.42 -12.07
C LYS A 20 6.67 -9.91 -11.76
N VAL A 21 5.75 -10.35 -10.90
CA VAL A 21 5.54 -11.78 -10.59
C VAL A 21 5.05 -12.54 -11.83
N MET A 22 4.10 -11.98 -12.58
CA MET A 22 3.59 -12.60 -13.80
C MET A 22 4.66 -12.73 -14.89
N ASN A 23 5.55 -11.75 -15.02
CA ASN A 23 6.64 -11.78 -16.01
C ASN A 23 7.89 -12.56 -15.55
N SER A 24 7.84 -13.24 -14.39
CA SER A 24 8.94 -14.07 -13.85
C SER A 24 10.30 -13.36 -13.78
N GLU A 25 10.29 -12.04 -13.51
CA GLU A 25 11.53 -11.27 -13.37
C GLU A 25 12.22 -11.60 -12.04
N ARG A 26 13.56 -11.70 -12.05
CA ARG A 26 14.34 -11.91 -10.81
C ARG A 26 14.12 -10.72 -9.87
N GLY A 27 13.63 -10.98 -8.65
CA GLY A 27 13.33 -9.94 -7.64
C GLY A 27 11.85 -9.54 -7.54
N SER A 28 10.97 -10.20 -8.29
CA SER A 28 9.51 -9.98 -8.31
C SER A 28 8.81 -10.07 -6.94
N TYR A 29 9.26 -10.96 -6.05
CA TYR A 29 8.70 -11.10 -4.70
C TYR A 29 8.92 -9.87 -3.80
N LEU A 30 10.02 -9.13 -4.00
CA LEU A 30 10.34 -7.95 -3.22
C LEU A 30 9.34 -6.81 -3.47
N SER A 31 9.04 -6.52 -4.74
CA SER A 31 8.03 -5.48 -5.08
C SER A 31 6.65 -5.83 -4.53
N LEU A 32 6.24 -7.10 -4.57
CA LEU A 32 4.95 -7.53 -4.03
C LEU A 32 4.89 -7.37 -2.50
N ILE A 33 5.95 -7.77 -1.79
CA ILE A 33 6.06 -7.64 -0.32
C ILE A 33 6.02 -6.17 0.11
N PHE A 34 6.75 -5.30 -0.58
CA PHE A 34 6.72 -3.86 -0.29
C PHE A 34 5.34 -3.25 -0.54
N GLY A 35 4.63 -3.66 -1.61
CA GLY A 35 3.27 -3.21 -1.87
C GLY A 35 2.29 -3.62 -0.77
N ILE A 36 2.35 -4.88 -0.31
CA ILE A 36 1.50 -5.39 0.77
C ILE A 36 1.80 -4.70 2.11
N LEU A 37 3.09 -4.56 2.45
CA LEU A 37 3.51 -3.84 3.66
C LEU A 37 3.03 -2.38 3.64
N PHE A 38 3.13 -1.73 2.49
CA PHE A 38 2.70 -0.34 2.33
C PHE A 38 1.19 -0.19 2.52
N ILE A 39 0.37 -1.08 1.95
CA ILE A 39 -1.07 -1.10 2.20
C ILE A 39 -1.38 -1.29 3.69
N GLY A 40 -0.64 -2.17 4.38
CA GLY A 40 -0.78 -2.34 5.84
C GLY A 40 -0.55 -1.03 6.61
N VAL A 41 0.47 -0.26 6.24
CA VAL A 41 0.75 1.06 6.85
C VAL A 41 -0.36 2.07 6.52
N VAL A 42 -0.89 2.08 5.29
CA VAL A 42 -1.99 2.98 4.90
C VAL A 42 -3.27 2.68 5.70
N ILE A 43 -3.58 1.39 5.92
CA ILE A 43 -4.71 0.97 6.75
C ILE A 43 -4.49 1.41 8.20
N PHE A 44 -3.28 1.20 8.75
CA PHE A 44 -2.96 1.65 10.10
C PHE A 44 -3.09 3.17 10.25
N ALA A 45 -2.58 3.94 9.28
CA ALA A 45 -2.72 5.38 9.25
C ALA A 45 -4.19 5.81 9.18
N TYR A 46 -5.02 5.12 8.40
CA TYR A 46 -6.47 5.36 8.36
C TYR A 46 -7.11 5.22 9.73
N PHE A 47 -6.83 4.12 10.44
CA PHE A 47 -7.34 3.91 11.80
C PHE A 47 -6.82 4.95 12.79
N PHE A 48 -5.52 5.30 12.72
CA PHE A 48 -4.92 6.32 13.58
C PHE A 48 -5.56 7.70 13.38
N PHE A 49 -5.68 8.16 12.13
CA PHE A 49 -6.31 9.44 11.81
C PHE A 49 -7.79 9.45 12.17
N SER A 50 -8.52 8.37 11.88
CA SER A 50 -9.93 8.23 12.24
C SER A 50 -10.13 8.29 13.76
N SER A 51 -9.30 7.60 14.53
CA SER A 51 -9.35 7.62 15.99
C SER A 51 -9.04 8.99 16.59
N MET A 52 -8.10 9.73 16.01
CA MET A 52 -7.74 11.09 16.47
C MET A 52 -8.83 12.11 16.14
N LEU A 53 -9.36 12.07 14.90
CA LEU A 53 -10.46 12.96 14.48
C LEU A 53 -11.76 12.66 15.20
N SER A 54 -12.05 11.39 15.53
CA SER A 54 -13.24 11.01 16.29
C SER A 54 -13.20 11.45 17.76
N LYS A 55 -12.03 11.80 18.30
CA LYS A 55 -11.83 12.20 19.69
C LYS A 55 -11.90 13.72 19.91
N THR A 56 -12.13 14.50 18.86
CA THR A 56 -12.31 15.96 18.90
C THR A 56 -13.77 16.30 18.63
#